data_AF-A0A8X6J5E3-F1
#
_entry.id   AF-A0A8X6J5E3-F1
#
_cell.length_a   1.000
_cell.length_b   1.000
_cell.length_c   1.000
_cell.angle_alpha   90.00
_cell.angle_beta   90.00
_cell.angle_gamma   90.00
#
_symmetry.space_group_name_H-M   'P 1'
#
loop_
_entity.id
_entity.type
_entity.pdbx_description
1 polymer ?
#
loop_
_entity_poly.entity_id
_entity_poly.type
_entity_poly.pdbx_seq_one_letter_code
_entity_poly.pdbx_strand_id
1 'polypeptide(L)'
;MPCGQIVNSPHELLSKEYPNIQQNFKDQDWLFHRAILASRNDVVEKLNVTIQKQLPGQEYAYKTIDCILNGDEALILGPVYPVISPEIDKSTPLSQSI
;
A
#
# COMPACT_ATOMS: atom_id res chain seq x y z
N MET A 1 1.44 -10.24 -29.92
CA MET A 1 1.60 -10.76 -28.55
C MET A 1 0.25 -10.67 -27.87
N PRO A 2 -0.27 -11.73 -27.23
CA PRO A 2 -1.51 -11.61 -26.45
C PRO A 2 -1.24 -10.71 -25.24
N CYS A 3 -1.96 -9.59 -25.14
CA CYS A 3 -1.89 -8.67 -24.01
C CYS A 3 -2.81 -9.16 -22.88
N GLY A 4 -2.32 -10.10 -22.09
CA GLY A 4 -2.92 -10.46 -20.81
C GLY A 4 -3.91 -11.62 -20.85
N GLN A 5 -4.22 -12.13 -19.65
CA GLN A 5 -5.20 -13.20 -19.42
C GLN A 5 -6.39 -12.62 -18.67
N ILE A 6 -7.59 -12.88 -19.17
CA ILE A 6 -8.84 -12.50 -18.51
C ILE A 6 -9.09 -13.52 -17.40
N VAL A 7 -9.28 -13.04 -16.18
CA VAL A 7 -9.59 -13.85 -15.00
C VAL A 7 -10.97 -13.49 -14.49
N ASN A 8 -11.65 -14.45 -13.88
CA ASN A 8 -13.05 -14.27 -13.48
C ASN A 8 -13.19 -13.71 -12.05
N SER A 9 -12.09 -13.65 -11.31
CA SER A 9 -12.06 -13.18 -9.92
C SER A 9 -10.74 -12.48 -9.56
N PRO A 10 -10.77 -11.43 -8.73
CA PRO A 10 -9.59 -10.85 -8.11
C PRO A 10 -8.71 -11.89 -7.38
N HIS A 11 -9.32 -12.89 -6.75
CA HIS A 11 -8.57 -13.92 -6.03
C HIS A 11 -7.74 -14.79 -6.98
N GLU A 12 -8.30 -15.14 -8.14
CA GLU A 12 -7.61 -15.90 -9.18
C GLU A 12 -6.40 -15.10 -9.70
N LEU A 13 -6.60 -13.80 -9.96
CA LEU A 13 -5.53 -12.88 -10.38
C LEU A 13 -4.38 -12.87 -9.37
N LEU A 14 -4.70 -12.70 -8.09
CA LEU A 14 -3.70 -12.61 -7.03
C LEU A 14 -2.95 -13.92 -6.84
N SER A 15 -3.65 -15.06 -6.86
CA SER A 15 -3.02 -16.36 -6.74
C SER A 15 -2.03 -16.66 -7.87
N LYS A 16 -2.26 -16.07 -9.04
CA LYS A 16 -1.46 -16.27 -10.24
C LYS A 16 -0.28 -15.32 -10.32
N GLU A 17 -0.52 -14.03 -10.13
CA GLU A 17 0.51 -13.00 -10.25
C GLU A 17 1.38 -12.91 -8.99
N TYR A 18 0.79 -13.09 -7.80
CA TYR A 18 1.48 -13.01 -6.50
C TYR A 18 1.39 -14.32 -5.69
N PRO A 19 1.93 -15.44 -6.19
CA PRO A 19 1.93 -16.69 -5.45
C PRO A 19 2.77 -16.58 -4.16
N ASN A 20 2.22 -17.05 -3.04
CA ASN A 20 2.88 -17.05 -1.72
C ASN A 20 3.44 -15.68 -1.32
N ILE A 21 2.67 -14.60 -1.55
CA ILE A 21 3.12 -13.22 -1.29
C ILE A 21 3.67 -13.01 0.13
N GLN A 22 3.13 -13.72 1.13
CA GLN A 22 3.60 -13.66 2.52
C GLN A 22 5.06 -14.09 2.71
N GLN A 23 5.60 -14.90 1.81
CA GLN A 23 6.99 -15.37 1.86
C GLN A 23 7.89 -14.49 0.99
N ASN A 24 7.37 -13.98 -0.13
CA ASN A 24 8.16 -13.28 -1.14
C ASN A 24 8.14 -11.75 -1.01
N PHE A 25 7.30 -11.16 -0.14
CA PHE A 25 7.16 -9.70 -0.05
C PHE A 25 8.45 -8.93 0.31
N LYS A 26 9.46 -9.61 0.87
CA LYS A 26 10.77 -9.02 1.17
C LYS A 26 11.72 -9.03 -0.03
N ASP A 27 11.40 -9.81 -1.06
CA ASP A 27 12.17 -9.90 -2.30
C ASP A 27 11.72 -8.79 -3.25
N GLN A 28 12.57 -7.76 -3.37
CA GLN A 28 12.31 -6.60 -4.21
C GLN A 28 12.28 -6.95 -5.70
N ASP A 29 13.20 -7.81 -6.15
CA ASP A 29 13.25 -8.24 -7.55
C ASP A 29 11.98 -9.03 -7.88
N TRP A 30 11.53 -9.89 -6.98
CA TRP A 30 10.28 -10.62 -7.17
C TRP A 30 9.07 -9.68 -7.32
N LEU A 31 8.99 -8.61 -6.52
CA LEU A 31 7.91 -7.62 -6.61
C LEU A 31 7.98 -6.79 -7.90
N PHE A 32 9.17 -6.34 -8.30
CA PHE A 32 9.34 -5.41 -9.43
C PHE A 32 9.00 -6.03 -10.79
N HIS A 33 9.10 -7.34 -10.93
CA HIS A 33 8.75 -8.03 -12.18
C HIS A 33 7.23 -8.24 -12.36
N ARG A 34 6.39 -7.80 -11.41
CA ARG A 34 4.95 -8.10 -11.39
C ARG A 34 4.12 -6.83 -11.34
N ALA A 35 3.13 -6.74 -12.24
CA ALA A 35 2.21 -5.63 -12.29
C ALA A 35 0.80 -6.11 -12.64
N ILE A 36 -0.19 -5.65 -11.89
CA ILE A 36 -1.60 -5.84 -12.22
C ILE A 36 -2.13 -4.52 -12.79
N LEU A 37 -2.62 -4.58 -14.03
CA LEU A 37 -3.28 -3.47 -14.69
C LEU A 37 -4.80 -3.67 -14.60
N ALA A 38 -5.51 -2.65 -14.15
CA ALA A 38 -6.97 -2.63 -14.19
C ALA A 38 -7.43 -1.38 -14.95
N SER A 39 -8.58 -1.48 -15.61
CA SER A 39 -9.11 -0.41 -16.45
C SER A 39 -9.68 0.78 -15.66
N ARG A 40 -9.95 0.61 -14.37
CA ARG A 40 -10.55 1.63 -13.51
C ARG A 40 -9.85 1.72 -12.15
N ASN A 41 -9.76 2.94 -11.62
CA ASN A 41 -9.08 3.23 -10.35
C ASN A 41 -9.77 2.60 -9.14
N ASP A 42 -11.10 2.50 -9.12
CA ASP A 42 -11.86 1.84 -8.04
C ASP A 42 -11.56 0.34 -7.97
N VAL A 43 -11.20 -0.27 -9.09
CA VAL A 43 -10.75 -1.67 -9.15
C VAL A 43 -9.30 -1.77 -8.66
N VAL A 44 -8.42 -0.85 -9.08
CA VAL A 44 -7.04 -0.78 -8.60
C VAL A 44 -6.99 -0.61 -7.08
N GLU A 45 -7.79 0.28 -6.52
CA GLU A 45 -7.86 0.51 -5.07
C GLU A 45 -8.24 -0.76 -4.31
N LYS A 46 -9.32 -1.44 -4.74
CA LYS A 46 -9.75 -2.71 -4.15
C LYS A 46 -8.67 -3.79 -4.22
N LEU A 47 -7.95 -3.88 -5.34
CA LEU A 47 -6.86 -4.83 -5.52
C LEU A 47 -5.68 -4.52 -4.60
N ASN A 48 -5.27 -3.25 -4.53
CA ASN A 48 -4.18 -2.81 -3.66
C ASN A 48 -4.49 -3.08 -2.19
N VAL A 49 -5.71 -2.78 -1.73
CA VAL A 49 -6.15 -3.10 -0.36
C VAL A 49 -6.15 -4.61 -0.11
N THR A 50 -6.60 -5.41 -1.08
CA THR A 50 -6.62 -6.87 -0.96
C THR A 50 -5.21 -7.46 -0.88
N ILE A 51 -4.26 -6.93 -1.66
CA ILE A 51 -2.85 -7.31 -1.61
C ILE A 51 -2.24 -6.92 -0.27
N GLN A 52 -2.46 -5.68 0.17
CA GLN A 52 -1.90 -5.17 1.42
C GLN A 52 -2.33 -6.02 2.63
N LYS A 53 -3.61 -6.41 2.70
CA LYS A 53 -4.15 -7.27 3.77
C LYS A 53 -3.56 -8.67 3.81
N GLN A 54 -2.97 -9.15 2.70
CA GLN A 54 -2.28 -10.43 2.70
C GLN A 54 -0.86 -10.31 3.24
N LEU A 55 -0.25 -9.13 3.25
CA LEU A 55 1.11 -8.96 3.71
C LEU A 55 1.19 -9.13 5.24
N PRO A 56 2.18 -9.88 5.74
CA PRO A 56 2.39 -9.99 7.17
C PRO A 56 3.03 -8.68 7.69
N GLY A 57 2.47 -8.11 8.75
CA GLY A 57 3.03 -6.93 9.39
C GLY A 57 1.96 -6.00 9.92
N GLN A 58 2.41 -4.88 10.49
CA GLN A 58 1.54 -3.81 10.94
C GLN A 58 1.15 -2.94 9.74
N GLU A 59 -0.15 -2.65 9.61
CA GLU A 59 -0.64 -1.66 8.66
C GLU A 59 -0.37 -0.25 9.19
N TYR A 60 0.03 0.63 8.28
CA TYR A 60 0.34 2.02 8.59
C TYR A 60 -0.42 2.93 7.64
N ALA A 61 -1.13 3.91 8.20
CA ALA A 61 -1.81 4.95 7.45
C ALA A 61 -0.92 6.20 7.37
N TYR A 62 -0.83 6.77 6.19
CA TYR A 62 -0.11 8.00 5.92
C TYR A 62 -1.13 9.05 5.48
N LYS A 63 -1.10 10.22 6.13
CA LYS A 63 -1.93 11.37 5.73
C LYS A 63 -1.21 12.16 4.65
N THR A 64 -1.94 12.58 3.63
CA THR A 64 -1.43 13.53 2.64
C THR A 64 -1.29 14.91 3.30
N ILE A 65 -0.30 15.67 2.83
CA ILE A 65 -0.16 17.08 3.19
C ILE A 65 -0.84 17.87 2.07
N ASP A 66 -2.01 18.42 2.35
CA ASP A 66 -2.82 19.15 1.36
C ASP A 66 -2.46 20.65 1.29
N CYS A 67 -1.37 21.07 1.94
CA CYS A 67 -0.97 22.47 2.01
C CYS A 67 0.00 22.84 0.88
N ILE A 68 -0.39 23.82 0.05
CA ILE A 68 0.56 24.58 -0.77
C ILE A 68 1.15 25.65 0.15
N LEU A 69 2.34 25.40 0.67
CA LEU A 69 3.06 26.40 1.45
C LEU A 69 3.57 27.48 0.49
N ASN A 70 3.07 28.71 0.60
CA ASN A 70 3.73 29.85 -0.01
C ASN A 70 5.12 30.02 0.62
N GLY A 71 6.10 30.52 -0.13
CA GLY A 71 7.52 30.51 0.26
C GLY A 71 7.81 31.07 1.66
N ASP A 72 6.98 32.01 2.14
CA ASP A 72 7.09 32.61 3.47
C ASP A 72 6.52 31.73 4.61
N GLU A 73 5.53 30.87 4.31
CA GLU A 73 4.91 29.94 5.28
C GLU A 73 5.74 28.66 5.48
N ALA A 74 6.57 28.29 4.49
CA ALA A 74 7.48 27.15 4.58
C ALA A 74 8.58 27.35 5.64
N LEU A 75 8.93 28.61 5.96
CA LEU A 75 9.92 28.95 6.99
C LEU A 75 9.39 28.78 8.42
N ILE A 76 8.08 28.92 8.63
CA ILE A 76 7.45 28.85 9.97
C ILE A 76 7.35 27.40 10.46
N LEU A 77 7.14 26.45 9.54
CA LEU A 77 6.97 25.04 9.87
C LEU A 77 8.30 24.26 9.99
N GLY A 78 9.44 24.94 9.81
CA GLY A 78 10.75 24.30 9.76
C GLY A 78 10.95 23.47 8.49
N PRO A 79 12.12 22.83 8.30
CA PRO A 79 12.33 21.95 7.16
C PRO A 79 11.26 20.85 7.18
N VAL A 80 10.38 20.87 6.18
CA VAL A 80 9.47 19.78 5.87
C VAL A 80 10.33 18.63 5.38
N TYR A 81 10.97 17.91 6.30
CA TYR A 81 11.47 16.59 6.00
C TYR A 81 10.25 15.73 5.67
N PRO A 82 10.18 15.05 4.51
CA PRO A 82 9.15 14.08 4.23
C PRO A 82 9.39 12.82 5.06
N VAL A 83 9.53 12.96 6.38
CA VAL A 83 9.30 11.84 7.28
C VAL A 83 7.79 11.84 7.49
N ILE A 84 7.08 11.25 6.53
CA ILE A 84 5.71 10.82 6.81
C ILE A 84 5.88 9.71 7.84
N SER A 85 5.91 10.07 9.12
CA SER A 85 5.89 9.10 10.21
C SER A 85 4.51 8.45 10.17
N PRO A 86 4.42 7.12 10.12
CA PRO A 86 3.11 6.49 10.19
C PRO A 86 2.51 6.75 11.57
N GLU A 87 1.31 7.30 11.62
CA GLU A 87 0.58 7.45 12.87
C GLU A 87 0.07 6.05 13.24
N ILE A 88 0.64 5.42 14.28
CA ILE A 88 0.12 4.16 14.81
C ILE A 88 -1.31 4.45 15.28
N ASP A 89 -2.31 3.79 14.70
CA ASP A 89 -3.68 3.89 15.20
C ASP A 89 -3.72 3.34 16.64
N LYS A 90 -3.69 4.26 17.61
CA LYS A 90 -3.78 3.94 19.05
C LYS A 90 -5.18 3.48 19.45
N SER A 91 -6.12 3.29 18.51
CA SER A 91 -7.48 2.80 18.81
C SER A 91 -7.59 1.30 18.99
N THR A 92 -6.51 0.53 18.84
CA THR A 92 -6.53 -0.88 19.29
C THR A 92 -6.27 -0.89 20.80
N PRO A 93 -7.23 -1.31 21.66
CA PRO A 93 -7.04 -1.25 23.10
C PRO A 93 -5.88 -2.16 23.53
N LEU A 94 -4.95 -1.60 24.31
CA LEU A 94 -4.00 -2.37 25.12
C LEU A 94 -4.75 -3.04 26.28
N SER A 95 -5.50 -4.10 25.98
CA SER A 95 -5.88 -5.16 26.91
C SER A 95 -6.12 -6.40 26.06
N GLN A 96 -5.43 -7.53 26.21
CA GLN A 96 -5.06 -8.21 27.44
C GLN A 96 -3.83 -9.08 27.17
N SER A 97 -2.79 -8.94 28.00
CA SER A 97 -1.95 -10.06 28.41
C SER A 97 -1.56 -9.79 29.86
N ILE A 98 -2.24 -10.49 30.76
CA ILE A 98 -1.72 -10.85 32.08
C ILE A 98 -0.78 -12.03 31.85
#